data_AF-A0A2G2ZNK8-F1
#
_entry.id   AF-A0A2G2ZNK8-F1
#
_cell.length_a   1.000
_cell.length_b   1.000
_cell.length_c   1.000
_cell.angle_alpha   90.00
_cell.angle_beta   90.00
_cell.angle_gamma   90.00
#
_symmetry.space_group_name_H-M   'P 1'
#
loop_
_entity.id
_entity.type
_entity.pdbx_description
1 polymer ?
#
loop_
_entity_poly.entity_id
_entity_poly.type
_entity_poly.pdbx_seq_one_letter_code
_entity_poly.pdbx_strand_id
1 'polypeptide(L)'
;MFLFCLRTRWISGLNPLFIWFDPETQLQRLMTRDGSMEEAKSRINAQMSLDLKRSKADIVIDNTSSLEALHEQFQKVLTEITKPLTCIEFMLSRNGAFLALFSTFVSVAIFKKSS
;
A
#
# COMPACT_ATOMS: atom_id res chain seq x y z
N MET A 1 19.58 -16.80 -11.74
CA MET A 1 20.04 -16.52 -10.36
C MET A 1 19.19 -15.39 -9.78
N PHE A 2 17.91 -15.68 -9.47
CA PHE A 2 17.40 -15.84 -8.10
C PHE A 2 17.42 -14.59 -7.18
N LEU A 3 17.78 -13.40 -7.68
CA LEU A 3 17.94 -12.22 -6.82
C LEU A 3 17.01 -11.02 -7.10
N PHE A 4 15.89 -11.19 -7.82
CA PHE A 4 14.97 -10.05 -8.08
C PHE A 4 13.51 -10.27 -7.64
N CYS A 5 13.12 -11.46 -7.20
CA CYS A 5 11.71 -11.79 -6.92
C CYS A 5 11.30 -11.71 -5.43
N LEU A 6 12.02 -10.94 -4.61
CA LEU A 6 11.66 -10.67 -3.19
C LEU A 6 11.75 -9.18 -2.81
N ARG A 7 11.57 -8.26 -3.75
CA ARG A 7 11.58 -6.82 -3.47
C ARG A 7 10.25 -6.11 -3.71
N THR A 8 9.14 -6.74 -3.33
CA THR A 8 8.13 -5.96 -2.61
C THR A 8 8.37 -6.25 -1.14
N ARG A 9 9.35 -5.56 -0.56
CA ARG A 9 9.37 -5.38 0.89
C ARG A 9 8.02 -4.71 1.17
N TRP A 10 7.08 -5.47 1.72
CA TRP A 10 5.83 -4.94 2.27
C TRP A 10 6.26 -3.72 3.07
N ILE A 11 5.95 -2.53 2.56
CA ILE A 11 6.44 -1.29 3.16
C ILE A 11 5.79 -1.28 4.53
N SER A 12 6.60 -1.51 5.56
CA SER A 12 6.11 -1.68 6.93
C SER A 12 5.41 -0.39 7.34
N GLY A 13 4.08 -0.41 7.39
CA GLY A 13 3.24 0.76 7.66
C GLY A 13 2.27 1.16 6.53
N LEU A 14 2.23 0.44 5.40
CA LEU A 14 1.20 0.65 4.36
C LEU A 14 0.30 -0.58 4.22
N ASN A 15 -1.00 -0.33 4.07
CA ASN A 15 -1.98 -1.36 3.77
C ASN A 15 -1.72 -1.91 2.36
N PRO A 16 -1.43 -3.21 2.20
CA PRO A 16 -1.22 -3.83 0.90
C PRO A 16 -2.41 -3.71 -0.05
N LEU A 17 -2.15 -3.03 -1.17
CA LEU A 17 -3.04 -2.92 -2.31
C LEU A 17 -2.71 -4.01 -3.34
N PHE A 18 -3.71 -4.80 -3.73
CA PHE A 18 -3.57 -5.79 -4.80
C PHE A 18 -4.48 -5.42 -5.96
N ILE A 19 -3.90 -5.35 -7.16
CA ILE A 19 -4.65 -5.13 -8.39
C ILE A 19 -4.87 -6.49 -9.04
N TRP A 20 -6.12 -6.93 -9.07
CA TRP A 20 -6.52 -8.18 -9.70
C TRP A 20 -6.65 -8.00 -11.22
N PHE A 21 -6.31 -9.04 -11.95
CA PHE A 21 -6.41 -9.14 -13.39
C PHE A 21 -6.79 -10.57 -13.77
N ASP A 22 -7.50 -10.69 -14.89
CA ASP A 22 -7.87 -11.98 -15.46
C ASP A 22 -6.61 -12.77 -15.92
N PRO A 23 -6.47 -14.05 -15.54
CA PRO A 23 -5.29 -14.87 -15.87
C PRO A 23 -5.05 -15.03 -17.38
N GLU A 24 -6.12 -15.10 -18.19
CA GLU A 24 -5.99 -15.21 -19.65
C GLU A 24 -5.44 -13.91 -20.24
N THR A 25 -5.97 -12.78 -19.77
CA THR A 25 -5.47 -11.45 -20.14
C THR A 25 -4.00 -11.25 -19.74
N GLN A 26 -3.60 -11.76 -18.57
CA GLN A 26 -2.20 -11.73 -18.13
C GLN A 26 -1.30 -12.57 -19.06
N LEU A 27 -1.75 -13.78 -19.41
CA LEU A 27 -1.02 -14.67 -20.30
C LEU A 27 -0.88 -14.07 -21.69
N GLN A 28 -1.95 -13.50 -22.25
CA GLN A 28 -1.92 -12.83 -23.54
C GLN A 28 -0.92 -11.67 -23.54
N ARG A 29 -0.94 -10.79 -22.52
CA ARG A 29 0.02 -9.68 -22.40
C ARG A 29 1.46 -10.16 -22.34
N LEU A 30 1.72 -11.26 -21.64
CA LEU A 30 3.05 -11.86 -21.57
C LEU A 30 3.46 -12.46 -22.92
N MET A 31 2.55 -13.15 -23.61
CA MET A 31 2.81 -13.70 -24.95
C MET A 31 3.07 -12.62 -25.99
N THR A 32 2.33 -11.50 -25.97
CA THR A 32 2.57 -10.37 -26.89
C THR A 32 3.93 -9.72 -26.68
N ARG A 33 4.44 -9.72 -25.44
CA ARG A 33 5.73 -9.09 -25.11
C ARG A 33 6.93 -10.03 -25.32
N ASP A 34 6.81 -11.26 -24.87
CA ASP A 34 7.94 -12.21 -24.73
C ASP A 34 7.87 -13.37 -25.75
N GLY A 35 6.79 -13.49 -26.54
CA GLY A 35 6.71 -14.33 -27.74
C GLY A 35 6.46 -15.83 -27.54
N SER A 36 6.87 -16.45 -26.42
CA SER A 36 6.67 -17.88 -26.15
C SER A 36 5.68 -18.15 -25.01
N MET A 37 4.76 -19.10 -25.23
CA MET A 37 3.76 -19.52 -24.22
C MET A 37 4.42 -20.17 -23.00
N GLU A 38 5.46 -20.97 -23.23
CA GLU A 38 6.21 -21.72 -22.23
C GLU A 38 6.95 -20.76 -21.30
N GLU A 39 7.54 -19.72 -21.87
CA GLU A 39 8.24 -18.69 -21.10
C GLU A 39 7.26 -17.84 -20.28
N ALA A 40 6.10 -17.51 -20.87
CA ALA A 40 5.02 -16.81 -20.16
C ALA A 40 4.50 -17.63 -18.96
N LYS A 41 4.21 -18.93 -19.16
CA LYS A 41 3.78 -19.84 -18.08
C LYS A 41 4.85 -20.02 -17.00
N SER A 42 6.11 -20.16 -17.40
CA SER A 42 7.24 -20.26 -16.45
C SER A 42 7.35 -19.01 -15.57
N ARG A 43 7.18 -17.82 -16.15
CA ARG A 43 7.20 -16.54 -15.41
C ARG A 43 6.00 -16.39 -14.49
N ILE A 44 4.80 -16.84 -14.88
CA ILE A 44 3.62 -16.85 -14.02
C ILE A 44 3.85 -17.79 -12.83
N ASN A 45 4.35 -19.00 -13.09
CA ASN A 45 4.62 -20.00 -12.04
C ASN A 45 5.77 -19.61 -11.10
N ALA A 46 6.73 -18.81 -11.58
CA ALA A 46 7.80 -18.27 -10.75
C ALA A 46 7.31 -17.17 -9.79
N GLN A 47 6.12 -16.61 -10.01
CA GLN A 47 5.52 -15.64 -9.12
C GLN A 47 4.66 -16.33 -8.05
N MET A 48 4.47 -15.63 -6.93
CA MET A 48 3.48 -16.01 -5.93
C MET A 48 2.08 -16.08 -6.57
N SER A 49 1.32 -17.13 -6.26
CA SER A 49 -0.04 -17.33 -6.78
C SER A 49 -0.94 -16.12 -6.48
N LEU A 50 -1.84 -15.83 -7.42
CA LEU A 50 -2.77 -14.70 -7.30
C LEU A 50 -3.65 -14.84 -6.07
N ASP A 51 -4.03 -16.06 -5.69
CA ASP A 51 -4.83 -16.35 -4.50
C ASP A 51 -4.11 -15.95 -3.21
N LEU A 52 -2.79 -16.20 -3.13
CA LEU A 52 -2.00 -15.82 -1.96
C LEU A 52 -1.74 -14.31 -1.90
N LYS A 53 -1.71 -13.62 -3.05
CA LYS A 53 -1.67 -12.14 -3.07
C LYS A 53 -3.00 -11.55 -2.64
N ARG A 54 -4.11 -12.15 -3.08
CA ARG A 54 -5.47 -11.74 -2.70
C ARG A 54 -5.72 -11.91 -1.21
N SER A 55 -5.28 -13.01 -0.61
CA SER A 55 -5.48 -13.26 0.83
C SER A 55 -4.64 -12.37 1.74
N LYS A 56 -3.57 -11.76 1.22
CA LYS A 56 -2.68 -10.87 1.96
C LYS A 56 -2.96 -9.39 1.73
N ALA A 57 -3.91 -9.04 0.86
CA ALA A 57 -4.22 -7.66 0.55
C ALA A 57 -5.39 -7.16 1.39
N ASP A 58 -5.24 -5.98 1.98
CA ASP A 58 -6.33 -5.30 2.68
C ASP A 58 -7.32 -4.69 1.69
N ILE A 59 -6.83 -4.33 0.49
CA ILE A 59 -7.60 -3.69 -0.57
C ILE A 59 -7.34 -4.43 -1.88
N VAL A 60 -8.41 -4.86 -2.55
CA VAL A 60 -8.35 -5.50 -3.87
C VAL A 60 -9.05 -4.61 -4.89
N ILE A 61 -8.33 -4.16 -5.92
CA ILE A 61 -8.87 -3.39 -7.06
C ILE A 61 -9.03 -4.32 -8.26
N ASP A 62 -10.23 -4.37 -8.83
CA ASP A 62 -10.52 -5.19 -10.00
C ASP A 62 -10.37 -4.39 -11.30
N ASN A 63 -9.29 -4.67 -12.04
CA ASN A 63 -8.97 -4.02 -13.31
C ASN A 63 -9.68 -4.64 -14.53
N THR A 64 -10.66 -5.51 -14.32
CA THR A 64 -11.46 -6.11 -15.40
C THR A 64 -12.86 -5.50 -15.53
N SER A 65 -13.25 -4.68 -14.55
CA SER A 65 -14.52 -3.95 -14.54
C SER A 65 -14.53 -2.73 -15.50
N SER A 66 -15.68 -2.07 -15.64
CA SER A 66 -15.77 -0.84 -16.44
C SER A 66 -14.88 0.26 -15.87
N LEU A 67 -14.49 1.21 -16.73
CA LEU A 67 -13.63 2.32 -16.34
C LEU A 67 -14.28 3.18 -15.24
N GLU A 68 -15.60 3.35 -15.28
CA GLU A 68 -16.38 4.04 -14.27
C GLU A 68 -16.32 3.33 -12.91
N ALA A 69 -16.49 2.01 -12.89
CA ALA A 69 -16.44 1.22 -11.66
C ALA A 69 -15.02 1.21 -11.06
N LEU A 70 -14.00 1.13 -11.90
CA LEU A 70 -12.60 1.24 -11.49
C LEU A 70 -12.31 2.62 -10.89
N HIS A 71 -12.82 3.69 -11.51
CA HIS A 71 -12.67 5.05 -11.00
C HIS A 71 -13.31 5.20 -9.63
N GLU A 72 -14.52 4.68 -9.42
CA GLU A 72 -15.20 4.74 -8.13
C GLU A 72 -14.44 3.97 -7.03
N GLN A 73 -13.94 2.76 -7.34
CA GLN A 73 -13.12 1.99 -6.42
C GLN A 73 -11.84 2.74 -6.04
N PHE A 74 -11.18 3.34 -7.03
CA PHE A 74 -9.96 4.12 -6.81
C PHE A 74 -10.23 5.37 -5.94
N GLN A 75 -11.32 6.09 -6.19
CA GLN A 75 -11.71 7.25 -5.38
C GLN A 75 -12.01 6.87 -3.92
N LYS A 76 -12.66 5.72 -3.68
CA LYS A 76 -12.90 5.22 -2.31
C LYS A 76 -11.59 4.95 -1.57
N VAL A 77 -10.66 4.25 -2.23
CA VAL A 77 -9.34 3.94 -1.66
C VAL A 77 -8.53 5.20 -1.40
N LEU A 78 -8.50 6.14 -2.35
CA LEU A 78 -7.86 7.43 -2.16
C LEU A 78 -8.44 8.17 -0.96
N THR A 79 -9.76 8.21 -0.85
CA THR A 79 -10.44 8.88 0.26
C THR A 79 -10.07 8.25 1.59
N GLU A 80 -9.95 6.93 1.68
CA GLU A 80 -9.52 6.24 2.91
C GLU A 80 -8.06 6.52 3.29
N ILE A 81 -7.16 6.56 2.31
CA ILE A 81 -5.72 6.77 2.56
C ILE A 81 -5.41 8.23 2.89
N THR A 82 -6.19 9.18 2.37
CA THR A 82 -5.97 10.62 2.56
C THR A 82 -6.75 11.24 3.72
N LYS A 83 -7.52 10.45 4.49
CA LYS A 83 -8.22 11.01 5.66
C LYS A 83 -7.21 11.61 6.64
N PRO A 84 -7.37 12.88 7.03
CA PRO A 84 -6.55 13.43 8.09
C PRO A 84 -6.80 12.66 9.39
N LEU A 85 -5.74 12.44 10.16
CA LEU A 85 -5.84 11.85 11.50
C LEU A 85 -6.86 12.63 12.32
N THR A 86 -7.73 11.92 13.02
CA THR A 86 -8.63 12.54 13.98
C THR A 86 -7.83 13.14 15.15
N CYS A 87 -8.41 14.08 15.90
CA CYS A 87 -7.73 14.70 17.05
C CYS A 87 -7.27 13.64 18.07
N ILE A 88 -8.08 12.60 18.31
CA ILE A 88 -7.74 11.50 19.23
C ILE A 88 -6.55 10.70 18.71
N GLU A 89 -6.56 10.31 17.44
CA GLU A 89 -5.44 9.58 16.81
C GLU A 89 -4.18 10.44 16.78
N PHE A 90 -4.30 11.75 16.56
CA PHE A 90 -3.18 12.68 16.62
C PHE A 90 -2.59 12.78 18.03
N MET A 91 -3.42 12.86 19.07
CA MET A 91 -2.96 12.91 20.46
C MET A 91 -2.28 11.61 20.91
N LEU A 92 -2.75 10.46 20.42
CA LEU A 92 -2.13 9.16 20.64
C LEU A 92 -0.91 8.90 19.74
N SER A 93 -0.70 9.73 18.71
CA SER A 93 0.44 9.61 17.82
C SER A 93 1.75 10.03 18.50
N ARG A 94 2.87 9.54 17.95
CA ARG A 94 4.22 9.94 18.38
C ARG A 94 4.43 11.45 18.30
N ASN A 95 3.87 12.09 17.26
CA ASN A 95 3.98 13.53 17.08
C ASN A 95 3.19 14.30 18.14
N GLY A 96 2.02 13.80 18.54
CA GLY A 96 1.24 14.34 19.66
C GLY A 96 2.02 14.29 20.98
N ALA A 97 2.63 13.14 21.28
CA ALA A 97 3.46 12.97 22.47
C ALA A 97 4.66 13.94 22.48
N PHE A 98 5.34 14.13 21.34
CA PHE A 98 6.43 15.09 21.23
C PHE A 98 5.98 16.54 21.47
N LEU A 99 4.82 16.94 20.93
CA LEU A 99 4.29 18.28 21.14
C LEU A 99 4.00 18.56 22.62
N ALA A 100 3.45 17.58 23.34
CA ALA A 100 3.18 17.68 24.77
C ALA A 100 4.47 17.78 25.61
N LEU A 101 5.50 17.00 25.27
CA LEU A 101 6.81 17.07 25.95
C LEU A 101 7.53 18.39 25.65
N PHE A 102 7.47 18.86 24.41
CA PHE A 102 8.07 20.13 24.03
C PHE A 102 7.38 21.31 24.73
N SER A 103 6.05 21.31 24.80
CA SER A 103 5.30 22.39 25.47
C SER A 103 5.59 22.47 26.97
N THR A 104 5.69 21.33 27.65
CA THR A 104 6.08 21.29 29.07
C THR A 104 7.52 21.74 29.28
N PHE A 105 8.46 21.30 28.43
CA PHE A 105 9.86 21.75 28.50
C PHE A 105 10.00 23.26 28.27
N VAL A 106 9.34 23.80 27.25
CA VAL A 106 9.34 25.24 26.96
C VAL A 106 8.72 26.02 28.13
N SER A 107 7.61 25.52 28.68
CA SER A 107 6.97 26.15 29.86
C SER A 107 7.93 26.21 31.04
N VAL A 108 8.58 25.10 31.40
CA VAL A 108 9.57 25.05 32.49
C VAL A 108 10.75 25.97 32.22
N ALA A 109 11.26 26.02 30.99
CA ALA A 109 12.37 26.89 30.61
C ALA A 109 12.01 28.38 30.72
N ILE A 110 10.80 28.77 30.30
CA ILE A 110 10.29 30.15 30.45
C ILE A 110 10.15 30.51 31.93
N PHE A 111 9.53 29.63 32.73
CA PHE A 111 9.37 29.84 34.17
C PHE A 111 10.72 30.01 34.88
N LYS A 112 11.72 29.20 34.52
CA LYS A 112 13.08 29.30 35.09
C LYS A 112 13.85 30.54 34.63
N LYS A 113 13.53 31.11 33.47
CA LYS A 113 14.14 32.36 32.96
C LYS A 113 13.54 33.61 33.60
N SER A 114 12.30 33.54 34.10
CA SER A 114 11.60 34.67 34.72
C SER A 114 11.81 34.78 36.22
N SER A 115 12.50 33.81 36.84
CA SER A 115 12.93 33.83 38.25
C SER A 115 14.43 34.11 38.36
#